data_AF-A0A101FWV9-F1
#
_entry.id   AF-A0A101FWV9-F1
#
_cell.length_a   1.000
_cell.length_b   1.000
_cell.length_c   1.000
_cell.angle_alpha   90.00
_cell.angle_beta   90.00
_cell.angle_gamma   90.00
#
_symmetry.space_group_name_H-M   'P 1'
#
loop_
_entity.id
_entity.type
_entity.pdbx_description
1 polymer ?
#
loop_
_entity_poly.entity_id
_entity_poly.type
_entity_poly.pdbx_seq_one_letter_code
_entity_poly.pdbx_strand_id
1 'polypeptide(L)'
;MIVTDYIKNDKTLVLMLLSAIDYRFNHFYNPTSHKSKSQGYNGCQEKIMEYVNTPGASYTIHTDVYEGPLDLLLDLITKAELEITRLALAKVTDQYLLHLERMPEKSAVEVSGFLIVAAKLIQIKSEALLPRPPVREEGEEDPAESLARQLRIYREIKNAANWLQKMEAKGQHTYIRLAPPPVIDEQLDLKGISIDDLVEMLKILYRYEEEAAPLTSVVTIPRRTIKNKIRELINHL
;
A
#
# COMPACT_ATOMS: atom_id res chain seq x y z
N MET A 1 -17.53 9.43 -14.61
CA MET A 1 -17.84 10.68 -13.87
C MET A 1 -18.42 10.23 -12.55
N ILE A 2 -17.75 10.24 -11.40
CA ILE A 2 -16.69 11.13 -10.90
C ILE A 2 -15.91 10.32 -9.84
N VAL A 3 -14.72 9.75 -10.13
CA VAL A 3 -13.65 9.51 -9.11
C VAL A 3 -12.25 9.31 -9.77
N THR A 4 -12.03 9.69 -11.03
CA THR A 4 -10.74 9.48 -11.71
C THR A 4 -9.89 10.73 -11.91
N ASP A 5 -10.24 11.85 -11.26
CA ASP A 5 -9.60 13.15 -11.56
C ASP A 5 -8.67 13.72 -10.49
N TYR A 6 -8.26 12.96 -9.46
CA TYR A 6 -7.34 13.49 -8.43
C TYR A 6 -6.02 12.73 -8.23
N ILE A 7 -5.64 11.85 -9.15
CA ILE A 7 -4.30 11.22 -9.18
C ILE A 7 -3.58 11.62 -10.47
N LYS A 8 -3.61 12.92 -10.77
CA LYS A 8 -2.69 13.50 -11.72
C LYS A 8 -1.80 14.44 -10.92
N ASN A 9 -0.54 14.04 -10.80
CA ASN A 9 0.61 14.92 -10.57
C ASN A 9 1.38 14.87 -9.24
N ASP A 10 1.46 13.72 -8.56
CA ASP A 10 2.53 13.54 -7.57
C ASP A 10 3.17 12.15 -7.67
N LYS A 11 4.09 12.00 -8.64
CA LYS A 11 4.89 10.77 -8.86
C LYS A 11 5.66 10.35 -7.58
N THR A 12 5.92 11.32 -6.70
CA THR A 12 6.63 11.20 -5.44
C THR A 12 5.88 10.34 -4.41
N LEU A 13 4.55 10.47 -4.30
CA LEU A 13 3.74 9.69 -3.36
C LEU A 13 3.58 8.22 -3.78
N VAL A 14 3.45 7.96 -5.08
CA VAL A 14 3.38 6.59 -5.62
C VAL A 14 4.72 5.87 -5.46
N LEU A 15 5.85 6.57 -5.64
CA LEU A 15 7.19 6.03 -5.42
C LEU A 15 7.50 5.80 -3.93
N MET A 16 7.00 6.64 -3.01
CA MET A 16 7.13 6.40 -1.56
C MET A 16 6.28 5.22 -1.07
N LEU A 17 5.09 4.99 -1.64
CA LEU A 17 4.25 3.85 -1.27
C LEU A 17 4.80 2.52 -1.82
N LEU A 18 5.40 2.53 -3.02
CA LEU A 18 6.08 1.35 -3.58
C LEU A 18 7.36 0.99 -2.80
N SER A 19 8.15 1.98 -2.35
CA SER A 19 9.36 1.71 -1.55
C SER A 19 9.06 1.19 -0.14
N ALA A 20 7.93 1.58 0.45
CA ALA A 20 7.50 1.10 1.77
C ALA A 20 6.99 -0.36 1.75
N ILE A 21 6.44 -0.83 0.63
CA ILE A 21 5.96 -2.21 0.45
C ILE A 21 7.14 -3.17 0.17
N ASP A 22 8.16 -2.73 -0.58
CA ASP A 22 9.36 -3.54 -0.84
C ASP A 22 10.22 -3.79 0.41
N TYR A 23 10.19 -2.88 1.41
CA TYR A 23 11.06 -2.99 2.59
C TYR A 23 10.66 -4.04 3.62
N ARG A 24 9.43 -4.58 3.57
CA ARG A 24 8.93 -5.56 4.54
C ARG A 24 8.97 -7.01 4.04
N PHE A 25 9.40 -7.24 2.79
CA PHE A 25 9.49 -8.59 2.21
C PHE A 25 10.88 -9.24 2.36
N ASN A 26 11.90 -8.48 2.77
CA ASN A 26 13.30 -8.93 2.69
C ASN A 26 13.86 -9.62 3.96
N HIS A 27 13.01 -9.97 4.94
CA HIS A 27 13.47 -10.57 6.21
C HIS A 27 13.31 -12.11 6.30
N PHE A 28 13.06 -12.81 5.18
CA PHE A 28 12.87 -14.26 5.17
C PHE A 28 13.85 -15.07 4.30
N TYR A 29 14.97 -14.51 3.87
CA TYR A 29 15.96 -15.25 3.08
C TYR A 29 17.24 -15.51 3.88
N ASN A 30 17.40 -16.75 4.33
CA ASN A 30 18.68 -17.29 4.81
C ASN A 30 19.22 -18.27 3.75
N PRO A 31 20.24 -17.92 2.95
CA PRO A 31 20.94 -18.87 2.11
C PRO A 31 22.20 -19.37 2.84
N THR A 32 22.14 -20.58 3.38
CA THR A 32 23.34 -21.27 3.85
C THR A 32 24.26 -21.63 2.68
N SER A 33 25.51 -21.18 2.82
CA SER A 33 26.76 -21.70 2.26
C SER A 33 26.90 -21.84 0.74
N HIS A 34 27.58 -20.88 0.12
CA HIS A 34 28.79 -21.18 -0.65
C HIS A 34 29.71 -19.96 -0.66
N LYS A 35 30.92 -20.11 -0.09
CA LYS A 35 31.97 -19.09 -0.09
C LYS A 35 32.45 -18.86 -1.52
N SER A 36 32.33 -17.64 -2.03
CA SER A 36 33.20 -17.12 -3.07
C SER A 36 33.50 -15.65 -2.79
N LYS A 37 34.79 -15.32 -2.79
CA LYS A 37 35.34 -14.01 -2.49
C LYS A 37 35.05 -13.06 -3.64
N SER A 38 34.40 -11.94 -3.35
CA SER A 38 34.59 -10.69 -4.08
C SER A 38 34.50 -9.54 -3.09
N GLN A 39 35.68 -9.00 -2.76
CA GLN A 39 35.83 -7.78 -2.01
C GLN A 39 35.35 -6.59 -2.86
N GLY A 40 34.62 -5.69 -2.22
CA GLY A 40 34.75 -4.27 -2.51
C GLY A 40 33.52 -3.60 -3.09
N TYR A 41 32.48 -3.38 -2.27
CA TYR A 41 31.60 -2.18 -2.30
C TYR A 41 30.87 -2.01 -0.95
N ASN A 42 31.60 -2.00 0.19
CA ASN A 42 30.98 -1.88 1.52
C ASN A 42 31.04 -0.45 2.12
N GLY A 43 31.51 0.56 1.39
CA GLY A 43 31.74 1.91 1.96
C GLY A 43 30.58 2.91 1.83
N CYS A 44 29.66 2.71 0.88
CA CYS A 44 28.64 3.71 0.54
C CYS A 44 27.24 3.39 1.10
N GLN A 45 27.03 2.19 1.66
CA GLN A 45 25.71 1.76 2.14
C GLN A 45 25.48 2.04 3.64
N GLU A 46 26.52 2.10 4.46
CA GLU A 46 26.37 2.41 5.88
C GLU A 46 26.03 3.89 6.14
N LYS A 47 26.52 4.80 5.29
CA LYS A 47 26.42 6.24 5.53
C LYS A 47 25.09 6.88 5.11
N ILE A 48 24.24 6.16 4.39
CA ILE A 48 22.93 6.66 3.92
C ILE A 48 21.77 6.20 4.84
N MET A 49 21.97 5.13 5.63
CA MET A 49 20.99 4.63 6.61
C MET A 49 20.89 5.49 7.88
N GLU A 50 21.89 6.35 8.16
CA GLU A 50 21.93 7.16 9.38
C GLU A 50 21.13 8.47 9.30
N TYR A 51 20.78 8.98 8.10
CA TYR A 51 20.20 10.31 7.93
C TYR A 51 18.67 10.37 7.75
N VAL A 52 17.97 9.24 7.71
CA VAL A 52 16.49 9.25 7.53
C VAL A 52 15.73 9.27 8.87
N ASN A 53 16.43 9.20 10.00
CA ASN A 53 15.81 9.20 11.31
C ASN A 53 16.32 10.39 12.14
N THR A 54 15.53 11.47 12.23
CA THR A 54 15.21 12.30 13.43
C THR A 54 14.55 13.63 13.01
N PRO A 55 13.51 14.19 13.69
CA PRO A 55 12.84 13.74 14.91
C PRO A 55 11.36 13.37 14.70
N GLY A 56 10.97 12.24 15.30
CA GLY A 56 9.61 11.69 15.23
C GLY A 56 9.71 10.19 15.10
N ALA A 57 10.27 9.54 16.12
CA ALA A 57 10.49 8.10 16.16
C ALA A 57 9.26 7.35 15.65
N SER A 58 9.47 6.31 14.85
CA SER A 58 8.44 5.34 14.45
C SER A 58 7.89 4.66 15.70
N TYR A 59 6.92 5.31 16.31
CA TYR A 59 6.36 4.93 17.59
C TYR A 59 5.14 4.05 17.33
N THR A 60 5.40 2.79 16.99
CA THR A 60 4.34 1.78 16.90
C THR A 60 4.12 1.24 18.30
N ILE A 61 3.05 1.69 18.93
CA ILE A 61 2.69 1.26 20.27
C ILE A 61 1.86 0.02 20.09
N HIS A 62 2.35 -1.16 20.45
CA HIS A 62 1.44 -2.27 20.66
C HIS A 62 0.91 -2.13 22.09
N THR A 63 -0.25 -1.51 22.23
CA THR A 63 -1.12 -1.80 23.37
C THR A 63 -1.76 -3.16 23.09
N ASP A 64 -2.19 -3.91 24.10
CA ASP A 64 -2.83 -5.22 23.91
C ASP A 64 -4.01 -5.17 22.91
N VAL A 65 -4.53 -3.97 22.60
CA VAL A 65 -5.65 -3.72 21.67
C VAL A 65 -5.38 -2.66 20.57
N TYR A 66 -4.37 -1.78 20.69
CA TYR A 66 -4.23 -0.59 19.81
C TYR A 66 -2.80 -0.31 19.36
N GLU A 67 -2.63 0.17 18.13
CA GLU A 67 -1.32 0.45 17.48
C GLU A 67 -0.78 1.88 17.71
N GLY A 68 -1.47 2.73 18.49
CA GLY A 68 -1.05 4.10 18.77
C GLY A 68 -2.16 5.02 19.31
N PRO A 69 -1.86 6.31 19.61
CA PRO A 69 -2.84 7.24 20.15
C PRO A 69 -3.92 7.65 19.14
N LEU A 70 -3.55 7.74 17.85
CA LEU A 70 -4.51 8.00 16.77
C LEU A 70 -5.48 6.83 16.57
N ASP A 71 -5.00 5.61 16.77
CA ASP A 71 -5.81 4.40 16.63
C ASP A 71 -6.85 4.30 17.75
N LEU A 72 -6.42 4.52 19.00
CA LEU A 72 -7.32 4.62 20.14
C LEU A 72 -8.38 5.71 19.91
N LEU A 73 -7.97 6.90 19.45
CA LEU A 73 -8.92 7.98 19.17
C LEU A 73 -9.92 7.59 18.08
N LEU A 74 -9.44 6.99 16.99
CA LEU A 74 -10.31 6.56 15.89
C LEU A 74 -11.33 5.52 16.36
N ASP A 75 -10.91 4.57 17.20
CA ASP A 75 -11.78 3.57 17.81
C ASP A 75 -12.83 4.19 18.73
N LEU A 76 -12.45 5.12 19.63
CA LEU A 76 -13.39 5.82 20.50
C LEU A 76 -14.43 6.63 19.70
N ILE A 77 -14.01 7.33 18.64
CA ILE A 77 -14.91 8.09 17.76
C ILE A 77 -15.87 7.14 17.03
N THR A 78 -15.36 6.01 16.54
CA THR A 78 -16.17 5.00 15.83
C THR A 78 -17.19 4.34 16.76
N LYS A 79 -16.79 3.98 17.98
CA LYS A 79 -17.68 3.42 19.01
C LYS A 79 -18.78 4.39 19.46
N ALA A 80 -18.49 5.69 19.42
CA ALA A 80 -19.47 6.73 19.71
C ALA A 80 -20.38 7.07 18.52
N GLU A 81 -20.19 6.43 17.36
CA GLU A 81 -20.92 6.70 16.10
C GLU A 81 -20.83 8.18 15.67
N LEU A 82 -19.69 8.83 15.92
CA LEU A 82 -19.48 10.24 15.60
C LEU A 82 -18.62 10.42 14.35
N GLU A 83 -18.87 11.51 13.61
CA GLU A 83 -17.97 11.95 12.56
C GLU A 83 -16.75 12.71 13.14
N ILE A 84 -15.60 12.62 12.44
CA ILE A 84 -14.33 13.26 12.85
C ILE A 84 -14.47 14.79 12.70
N THR A 85 -14.92 15.42 13.78
CA THR A 85 -15.21 16.85 13.93
C THR A 85 -14.68 17.37 15.27
N ARG A 86 -14.57 18.71 15.42
CA ARG A 86 -14.16 19.33 16.69
C ARG A 86 -15.02 18.88 17.87
N LEU A 87 -16.34 18.85 17.69
CA LEU A 87 -17.28 18.45 18.75
C LEU A 87 -17.08 16.98 19.14
N ALA A 88 -16.83 16.10 18.17
CA ALA A 88 -16.56 14.70 18.46
C ALA A 88 -15.28 14.52 19.27
N LEU A 89 -14.19 15.22 18.89
CA LEU A 89 -12.93 15.21 19.62
C LEU A 89 -13.11 15.67 21.07
N ALA A 90 -13.85 16.77 21.29
CA ALA A 90 -14.15 17.26 22.63
C ALA A 90 -14.96 16.25 23.46
N LYS A 91 -15.91 15.52 22.85
CA LYS A 91 -16.73 14.50 23.52
C LYS A 91 -15.93 13.25 23.91
N VAL A 92 -15.03 12.76 23.05
CA VAL A 92 -14.24 11.55 23.32
C VAL A 92 -13.03 11.80 24.21
N THR A 93 -12.70 13.06 24.49
CA THR A 93 -11.54 13.46 25.31
C THR A 93 -11.55 12.78 26.68
N ASP A 94 -12.70 12.74 27.37
CA ASP A 94 -12.78 12.13 28.71
C ASP A 94 -12.52 10.62 28.67
N GLN A 95 -13.02 9.94 27.62
CA GLN A 95 -12.78 8.51 27.44
C GLN A 95 -11.32 8.21 27.11
N TYR A 96 -10.67 9.09 26.35
CA TYR A 96 -9.25 8.98 26.03
C TYR A 96 -8.38 9.12 27.30
N LEU A 97 -8.66 10.14 28.12
CA LEU A 97 -7.93 10.35 29.38
C LEU A 97 -8.14 9.19 30.37
N LEU A 98 -9.37 8.70 30.48
CA LEU A 98 -9.68 7.53 31.32
C LEU A 98 -8.91 6.27 30.87
N HIS A 99 -8.74 6.09 29.56
CA HIS A 99 -7.95 4.97 29.04
C HIS A 99 -6.46 5.14 29.39
N LEU A 100 -5.95 6.37 29.31
CA LEU A 100 -4.56 6.68 29.65
C LEU A 100 -4.25 6.43 31.13
N GLU A 101 -5.18 6.77 32.04
CA GLU A 101 -5.05 6.49 33.48
C GLU A 101 -5.06 5.00 33.82
N ARG A 102 -5.78 4.18 33.03
CA ARG A 102 -5.87 2.73 33.21
C ARG A 102 -4.75 1.96 32.53
N MET A 103 -3.89 2.66 31.79
CA MET A 103 -2.78 2.03 31.09
C MET A 103 -1.77 1.52 32.13
N PRO A 104 -1.26 0.28 32.00
CA PRO A 104 -0.21 -0.22 32.90
C PRO A 104 1.03 0.68 32.82
N GLU A 105 1.87 0.66 33.85
CA GLU A 105 3.16 1.38 33.84
C GLU A 105 4.01 0.94 32.65
N LYS A 106 3.97 1.75 31.59
CA LYS A 106 4.80 1.61 30.38
C LYS A 106 6.02 2.51 30.49
N SER A 107 7.02 2.28 29.64
CA SER A 107 8.22 3.13 29.64
C SER A 107 7.86 4.59 29.36
N ALA A 108 8.61 5.54 29.94
CA ALA A 108 8.33 6.98 29.76
C ALA A 108 8.39 7.41 28.29
N VAL A 109 9.23 6.75 27.50
CA VAL A 109 9.31 6.94 26.04
C VAL A 109 7.99 6.54 25.38
N GLU A 110 7.37 5.46 25.86
CA GLU A 110 6.12 4.96 25.32
C GLU A 110 4.91 5.88 25.61
N VAL A 111 4.86 6.51 26.77
CA VAL A 111 3.69 7.33 27.11
C VAL A 111 3.74 8.72 26.44
N SER A 112 4.93 9.15 25.99
CA SER A 112 5.17 10.49 25.41
C SER A 112 4.22 10.86 24.26
N GLY A 113 3.99 9.95 23.30
CA GLY A 113 3.10 10.18 22.16
C GLY A 113 1.64 10.37 22.57
N PHE A 114 1.18 9.63 23.58
CA PHE A 114 -0.17 9.78 24.12
C PHE A 114 -0.37 11.12 24.83
N LEU A 115 0.65 11.59 25.55
CA LEU A 115 0.60 12.86 26.27
C LEU A 115 0.50 14.06 25.33
N ILE A 116 1.22 14.03 24.20
CA ILE A 116 1.12 15.07 23.17
C ILE A 116 -0.32 15.16 22.66
N VAL A 117 -0.94 14.02 22.37
CA VAL A 117 -2.33 13.97 21.90
C VAL A 117 -3.31 14.36 23.02
N ALA A 118 -3.06 13.94 24.26
CA ALA A 118 -3.86 14.31 25.43
C ALA A 118 -3.88 15.83 25.63
N ALA A 119 -2.72 16.47 25.58
CA ALA A 119 -2.59 17.92 25.71
C ALA A 119 -3.40 18.65 24.62
N LYS A 120 -3.31 18.20 23.37
CA LYS A 120 -4.11 18.74 22.25
C LYS A 120 -5.61 18.56 22.49
N LEU A 121 -6.06 17.39 22.95
CA LEU A 121 -7.47 17.14 23.23
C LEU A 121 -8.01 18.03 24.36
N ILE A 122 -7.23 18.22 25.42
CA ILE A 122 -7.59 19.13 26.52
C ILE A 122 -7.73 20.56 26.01
N GLN A 123 -6.79 21.04 25.18
CA GLN A 123 -6.88 22.34 24.54
C GLN A 123 -8.15 22.45 23.69
N ILE A 124 -8.42 21.47 22.83
CA ILE A 124 -9.61 21.45 21.97
C ILE A 124 -10.90 21.47 22.80
N LYS A 125 -10.96 20.70 23.89
CA LYS A 125 -12.12 20.65 24.79
C LYS A 125 -12.33 21.99 25.49
N SER A 126 -11.27 22.61 25.97
CA SER A 126 -11.32 23.93 26.59
C SER A 126 -11.87 24.97 25.61
N GLU A 127 -11.30 25.06 24.40
CA GLU A 127 -11.75 25.98 23.36
C GLU A 127 -13.20 25.72 22.92
N ALA A 128 -13.63 24.45 22.88
CA ALA A 128 -14.99 24.08 22.51
C ALA A 128 -16.04 24.47 23.58
N LEU A 129 -15.65 24.54 24.85
CA LEU A 129 -16.55 24.90 25.96
C LEU A 129 -16.59 26.41 26.23
N LEU A 130 -15.64 27.19 25.70
CA LEU A 130 -15.59 28.62 25.92
C LEU A 130 -16.63 29.36 25.07
N PRO A 131 -17.45 30.26 25.65
CA PRO A 131 -18.43 31.06 24.91
C PRO A 131 -17.78 32.08 23.97
N ARG A 132 -16.50 32.42 24.22
CA ARG A 132 -15.66 33.26 23.36
C ARG A 132 -14.34 32.53 23.16
N PRO A 133 -14.13 31.83 22.02
CA PRO A 133 -12.86 31.18 21.77
C PRO A 133 -11.73 32.23 21.69
N PRO A 134 -10.51 31.87 22.11
CA PRO A 134 -9.37 32.77 22.01
C PRO A 134 -9.14 33.21 20.55
N VAL A 135 -8.76 34.47 20.36
CA VAL A 135 -8.36 34.98 19.05
C VAL A 135 -7.01 34.33 18.72
N ARG A 136 -6.96 33.57 17.62
CA ARG A 136 -5.71 32.97 17.13
C ARG A 136 -4.92 34.00 16.33
N GLU A 137 -3.60 33.89 16.39
CA GLU A 137 -2.71 34.73 15.58
C GLU A 137 -2.81 34.36 14.08
N GLU A 138 -2.50 35.31 13.19
CA GLU A 138 -2.46 35.03 11.76
C GLU A 138 -1.40 33.96 11.46
N GLY A 139 -1.84 32.81 10.96
CA GLY A 139 -0.99 31.66 10.63
C GLY A 139 -0.99 30.52 11.66
N GLU A 140 -1.64 30.69 12.81
CA GLU A 140 -1.79 29.60 13.79
C GLU A 140 -2.82 28.57 13.32
N GLU A 141 -2.40 27.31 13.17
CA GLU A 141 -3.29 26.22 12.76
C GLU A 141 -4.22 25.81 13.91
N ASP A 142 -5.51 25.65 13.64
CA ASP A 142 -6.46 25.14 14.63
C ASP A 142 -6.09 23.70 15.04
N PRO A 143 -5.79 23.45 16.34
CA PRO A 143 -5.41 22.11 16.81
C PRO A 143 -6.48 21.06 16.51
N ALA A 144 -7.76 21.44 16.51
CA ALA A 144 -8.85 20.53 16.19
C ALA A 144 -8.84 20.11 14.72
N GLU A 145 -8.65 21.05 13.80
CA GLU A 145 -8.59 20.77 12.36
C GLU A 145 -7.35 19.99 11.97
N SER A 146 -6.19 20.34 12.55
CA SER A 146 -4.94 19.61 12.35
C SER A 146 -5.09 18.15 12.76
N LEU A 147 -5.61 17.89 13.96
CA LEU A 147 -5.82 16.54 14.47
C LEU A 147 -6.91 15.77 13.69
N ALA A 148 -8.01 16.43 13.33
CA ALA A 148 -9.06 15.83 12.51
C ALA A 148 -8.54 15.37 11.14
N ARG A 149 -7.67 16.18 10.52
CA ARG A 149 -7.04 15.84 9.23
C ARG A 149 -6.13 14.62 9.35
N GLN A 150 -5.29 14.58 10.39
CA GLN A 150 -4.43 13.43 10.68
C GLN A 150 -5.26 12.15 10.89
N LEU A 151 -6.38 12.22 11.63
CA LEU A 151 -7.27 11.08 11.83
C LEU A 151 -7.93 10.59 10.55
N ARG A 152 -8.32 11.49 9.63
CA ARG A 152 -8.89 11.11 8.33
C ARG A 152 -7.87 10.36 7.47
N ILE A 153 -6.65 10.88 7.39
CA ILE A 153 -5.53 10.24 6.67
C ILE A 153 -5.24 8.87 7.28
N TYR A 154 -5.11 8.80 8.60
CA TYR A 154 -4.85 7.54 9.29
C TYR A 154 -5.95 6.51 9.02
N ARG A 155 -7.23 6.92 9.05
CA ARG A 155 -8.37 6.05 8.74
C ARG A 155 -8.30 5.49 7.31
N GLU A 156 -7.95 6.31 6.32
CA GLU A 156 -7.80 5.87 4.94
C GLU A 156 -6.67 4.84 4.78
N ILE A 157 -5.52 5.12 5.41
CA ILE A 157 -4.37 4.20 5.42
C ILE A 157 -4.75 2.88 6.12
N LYS A 158 -5.42 2.94 7.27
CA LYS A 158 -5.88 1.74 8.00
C LYS A 158 -6.85 0.91 7.16
N ASN A 159 -7.75 1.56 6.42
CA ASN A 159 -8.67 0.87 5.51
C ASN A 159 -7.94 0.21 4.34
N ALA A 160 -6.96 0.89 3.74
CA ALA A 160 -6.13 0.33 2.68
C ALA A 160 -5.30 -0.86 3.17
N ALA A 161 -4.69 -0.75 4.36
CA ALA A 161 -3.94 -1.83 5.00
C ALA A 161 -4.84 -3.05 5.27
N ASN A 162 -6.04 -2.84 5.82
CA ASN A 162 -7.02 -3.90 6.03
C ASN A 162 -7.49 -4.55 4.71
N TRP A 163 -7.63 -3.77 3.65
CA TRP A 163 -7.96 -4.29 2.33
C TRP A 163 -6.84 -5.17 1.76
N LEU A 164 -5.58 -4.72 1.87
CA LEU A 164 -4.41 -5.50 1.46
C LEU A 164 -4.28 -6.80 2.25
N GLN A 165 -4.46 -6.74 3.58
CA GLN A 165 -4.44 -7.92 4.44
C GLN A 165 -5.50 -8.94 4.04
N LYS A 166 -6.71 -8.49 3.67
CA LYS A 166 -7.77 -9.35 3.16
C LYS A 166 -7.44 -9.97 1.80
N MET A 167 -6.69 -9.27 0.94
CA MET A 167 -6.22 -9.83 -0.34
C MET A 167 -5.16 -10.90 -0.12
N GLU A 168 -4.19 -10.63 0.74
CA GLU A 168 -3.14 -11.57 1.14
C GLU A 168 -3.75 -12.84 1.73
N ALA A 169 -4.71 -12.72 2.67
CA ALA A 169 -5.41 -13.85 3.27
C ALA A 169 -6.21 -14.69 2.26
N LYS A 170 -6.60 -14.11 1.12
CA LYS A 170 -7.26 -14.80 0.00
C LYS A 170 -6.26 -15.46 -0.97
N GLY A 171 -4.96 -15.33 -0.74
CA GLY A 171 -3.92 -15.80 -1.67
C GLY A 171 -3.89 -15.03 -2.99
N GLN A 172 -4.41 -13.79 -3.02
CA GLN A 172 -4.41 -12.95 -4.22
C GLN A 172 -3.04 -12.28 -4.40
N HIS A 173 -2.00 -13.08 -4.59
CA HIS A 173 -0.64 -12.63 -4.85
C HIS A 173 -0.11 -13.24 -6.15
N THR A 174 0.69 -12.45 -6.86
CA THR A 174 1.38 -12.92 -8.07
C THR A 174 2.76 -13.44 -7.66
N TYR A 175 3.14 -14.60 -8.18
CA TYR A 175 4.51 -15.10 -8.03
C TYR A 175 5.39 -14.48 -9.10
N ILE A 176 6.46 -13.80 -8.69
CA ILE A 176 7.50 -13.39 -9.61
C ILE A 176 8.29 -14.60 -10.09
N ARG A 177 8.60 -14.61 -11.39
CA ARG A 177 9.48 -15.63 -11.94
C ARG A 177 10.93 -15.27 -11.60
N LEU A 178 11.55 -16.04 -10.71
CA LEU A 178 12.95 -15.84 -10.31
C LEU A 178 13.96 -16.37 -11.35
N ALA A 179 13.53 -17.30 -12.21
CA ALA A 179 14.37 -17.85 -13.26
C ALA A 179 14.39 -16.93 -14.50
N PRO A 180 15.56 -16.71 -15.14
CA PRO A 180 15.61 -16.04 -16.44
C PRO A 180 14.76 -16.80 -17.47
N PRO A 181 14.18 -16.12 -18.48
CA PRO A 181 13.53 -16.79 -19.62
C PRO A 181 14.42 -17.93 -20.13
N PRO A 182 13.84 -19.11 -20.45
CA PRO A 182 14.66 -20.16 -21.05
C PRO A 182 15.29 -19.55 -22.30
N VAL A 183 16.61 -19.55 -22.36
CA VAL A 183 17.31 -19.24 -23.59
C VAL A 183 17.04 -20.44 -24.49
N ILE A 184 16.13 -20.26 -25.44
CA ILE A 184 15.98 -21.22 -26.53
C ILE A 184 17.24 -21.03 -27.35
N ASP A 185 18.12 -22.02 -27.35
CA ASP A 185 19.24 -22.02 -28.29
C ASP A 185 18.62 -22.10 -29.68
N GLU A 186 18.64 -20.98 -30.42
CA GLU A 186 18.20 -20.92 -31.82
C GLU A 186 19.17 -21.66 -32.76
N GLN A 187 20.11 -22.43 -32.20
CA GLN A 187 20.94 -23.35 -32.95
C GLN A 187 20.07 -24.49 -33.48
N LEU A 188 19.50 -24.26 -34.66
CA LEU A 188 18.93 -25.30 -35.50
C LEU A 188 20.01 -26.33 -35.78
N ASP A 189 19.85 -27.53 -35.23
CA ASP A 189 20.72 -28.65 -35.57
C ASP A 189 20.36 -29.12 -36.99
N LEU A 190 21.13 -28.67 -37.98
CA LEU A 190 20.97 -29.04 -39.38
C LEU A 190 21.64 -30.39 -39.71
N LYS A 191 22.18 -31.11 -38.70
CA LYS A 191 22.80 -32.41 -38.93
C LYS A 191 21.76 -33.40 -39.44
N GLY A 192 22.02 -33.95 -40.63
CA GLY A 192 21.13 -34.91 -41.28
C GLY A 192 20.07 -34.30 -42.18
N ILE A 193 20.04 -32.97 -42.35
CA ILE A 193 19.15 -32.29 -43.29
C ILE A 193 19.92 -32.05 -44.60
N SER A 194 19.44 -32.63 -45.69
CA SER A 194 19.95 -32.37 -47.04
C SER A 194 19.38 -31.06 -47.58
N ILE A 195 20.05 -30.48 -48.57
CA ILE A 195 19.53 -29.34 -49.33
C ILE A 195 18.18 -29.69 -49.97
N ASP A 196 17.99 -30.94 -50.37
CA ASP A 196 16.73 -31.42 -50.96
C ASP A 196 15.55 -31.33 -49.97
N ASP A 197 15.79 -31.65 -48.69
CA ASP A 197 14.78 -31.56 -47.63
C ASP A 197 14.38 -30.11 -47.37
N LEU A 198 15.34 -29.18 -47.46
CA LEU A 198 15.09 -27.74 -47.31
C LEU A 198 14.29 -27.20 -48.50
N VAL A 199 14.60 -27.66 -49.71
CA VAL A 199 13.83 -27.32 -50.92
C VAL A 199 12.42 -27.89 -50.86
N GLU A 200 12.23 -29.10 -50.33
CA GLU A 200 10.90 -29.69 -50.14
C GLU A 200 10.08 -28.91 -49.11
N MET A 201 10.68 -28.58 -47.95
CA MET A 201 10.05 -27.72 -46.94
C MET A 201 9.69 -26.33 -47.48
N LEU A 202 10.57 -25.72 -48.27
CA LEU A 202 10.32 -24.43 -48.90
C LEU A 202 9.14 -24.50 -49.89
N LYS A 203 9.04 -25.58 -50.68
CA LYS A 203 7.90 -25.81 -51.58
C LYS A 203 6.58 -26.01 -50.83
N ILE A 204 6.61 -26.63 -49.65
CA ILE A 204 5.43 -26.78 -48.77
C ILE A 204 5.03 -25.41 -48.21
N LEU A 205 5.99 -24.60 -47.80
CA LEU A 205 5.76 -23.29 -47.18
C LEU A 205 5.17 -22.29 -48.19
N TYR A 206 5.69 -22.25 -49.43
CA TYR A 206 5.09 -21.45 -50.50
C TYR A 206 3.66 -21.89 -50.87
N ARG A 207 3.37 -23.20 -50.82
CA ARG A 207 2.00 -23.70 -50.99
C ARG A 207 1.07 -23.27 -49.86
N TYR A 208 1.60 -23.20 -48.64
CA TYR A 208 0.85 -22.76 -47.47
C TYR A 208 0.54 -21.25 -47.52
N GLU A 209 1.42 -20.41 -48.06
CA GLU A 209 1.14 -18.97 -48.25
C GLU A 209 0.01 -18.70 -49.26
N GLU A 210 -0.15 -19.55 -50.28
CA GLU A 210 -1.27 -19.44 -51.23
C GLU A 210 -2.63 -19.80 -50.61
N GLU A 211 -2.64 -20.65 -49.57
CA GLU A 211 -3.85 -21.07 -48.83
C GLU A 211 -4.07 -20.28 -47.52
N ALA A 212 -3.10 -19.46 -47.10
CA ALA A 212 -3.19 -18.69 -45.87
C ALA A 212 -4.21 -17.55 -46.00
N ALA A 213 -5.38 -17.73 -45.39
CA ALA A 213 -6.35 -16.65 -45.21
C ALA A 213 -5.66 -15.41 -44.59
N PRO A 214 -5.99 -14.18 -45.02
CA PRO A 214 -5.28 -12.99 -44.58
C PRO A 214 -5.34 -12.85 -43.05
N LEU A 215 -4.18 -12.60 -42.43
CA LEU A 215 -3.98 -12.37 -40.97
C LEU A 215 -4.62 -11.06 -40.46
N THR A 216 -5.66 -10.57 -41.11
CA THR A 216 -6.37 -9.33 -40.78
C THR A 216 -7.60 -9.56 -39.91
N SER A 217 -7.81 -10.77 -39.37
CA SER A 217 -8.81 -10.93 -38.32
C SER A 217 -8.25 -10.31 -37.04
N VAL A 218 -8.42 -9.00 -36.92
CA VAL A 218 -8.31 -8.29 -35.65
C VAL A 218 -9.20 -9.06 -34.67
N VAL A 219 -8.59 -9.76 -33.71
CA VAL A 219 -9.31 -10.40 -32.62
C VAL A 219 -9.88 -9.26 -31.78
N THR A 220 -11.05 -8.76 -32.17
CA THR A 220 -11.77 -7.77 -31.38
C THR A 220 -12.27 -8.49 -30.14
N ILE A 221 -11.75 -8.10 -28.98
CA ILE A 221 -12.27 -8.56 -27.69
C ILE A 221 -13.72 -8.05 -27.62
N PRO A 222 -14.74 -8.92 -27.66
CA PRO A 222 -16.11 -8.46 -27.72
C PRO A 222 -16.45 -7.75 -26.42
N ARG A 223 -16.89 -6.48 -26.50
CA ARG A 223 -17.42 -5.74 -25.34
C ARG A 223 -18.68 -6.43 -24.82
N ARG A 224 -18.53 -7.27 -23.79
CA ARG A 224 -19.65 -7.85 -23.04
C ARG A 224 -20.12 -6.83 -22.01
N THR A 225 -21.36 -6.36 -22.13
CA THR A 225 -21.97 -5.52 -21.09
C THR A 225 -22.43 -6.39 -19.92
N ILE A 226 -22.41 -5.84 -18.71
CA ILE A 226 -22.85 -6.53 -17.48
C ILE A 226 -24.27 -7.09 -17.66
N LYS A 227 -25.16 -6.31 -18.29
CA LYS A 227 -26.54 -6.72 -18.63
C LYS A 227 -26.58 -8.00 -19.48
N ASN A 228 -25.67 -8.14 -20.45
CA ASN A 228 -25.63 -9.32 -21.31
C ASN A 228 -25.10 -10.55 -20.56
N LYS A 229 -24.12 -10.38 -19.65
CA LYS A 229 -23.61 -11.49 -18.84
C LYS A 229 -24.63 -11.99 -17.83
N ILE A 230 -25.39 -11.08 -17.20
CA ILE A 230 -26.47 -11.43 -16.28
C ILE A 230 -27.54 -12.26 -17.00
N ARG A 231 -27.97 -11.83 -18.20
CA ARG A 231 -28.95 -12.58 -19.01
C ARG A 231 -28.46 -13.98 -19.39
N GLU A 232 -27.18 -14.11 -19.73
CA GLU A 232 -26.55 -15.38 -20.10
C GLU A 232 -26.50 -16.36 -18.92
N LEU A 233 -26.21 -15.87 -17.71
CA LEU A 233 -26.20 -16.69 -16.49
C LEU A 233 -27.60 -17.13 -16.05
N ILE A 234 -28.62 -16.29 -16.24
CA ILE A 234 -30.02 -16.63 -15.93
C ILE A 234 -30.55 -17.72 -16.87
N ASN A 235 -30.14 -17.72 -18.14
CA ASN A 235 -30.58 -18.73 -19.12
C ASN A 235 -29.89 -20.10 -18.96
N HIS A 236 -28.85 -20.18 -18.13
CA HIS A 236 -28.11 -21.42 -17.84
C HIS A 236 -28.41 -21.99 -16.44
N LEU A 237 -29.42 -21.46 -15.77
CA LEU A 237 -30.08 -22.01 -14.58
C LEU A 237 -31.44 -22.59 -14.99
#